data_AF-A0A2E2D9Q7-F1
#
_entry.id   AF-A0A2E2D9Q7-F1
#
_cell.length_a   1.000
_cell.length_b   1.000
_cell.length_c   1.000
_cell.angle_alpha   90.00
_cell.angle_beta   90.00
_cell.angle_gamma   90.00
#
_symmetry.space_group_name_H-M   'P 1'
#
loop_
_entity.id
_entity.type
_entity.pdbx_description
1 polymer ?
#
loop_
_entity_poly.entity_id
_entity_poly.type
_entity_poly.pdbx_seq_one_letter_code
_entity_poly.pdbx_strand_id
1 'polypeptide(L)'
;MIFLIFTADGLAEAAPDIQAEQATVWLNPDLKNTNDYAKLVEYGCDCFFLSEQADPTNERSVINALSQVEKSSHDTEIYVEYL
;
A
#
# COMPACT_ATOMS: atom_id res chain seq x y z
N MET A 1 11.02 3.09 -2.75
CA MET A 1 9.90 3.88 -2.20
C MET A 1 8.78 2.92 -1.83
N ILE A 2 8.07 3.15 -0.72
CA ILE A 2 6.95 2.31 -0.29
C ILE A 2 5.66 3.14 -0.35
N PHE A 3 4.63 2.62 -1.01
CA PHE A 3 3.27 3.16 -0.98
C PHE A 3 2.42 2.32 -0.04
N LEU A 4 1.70 2.97 0.87
CA LEU A 4 0.74 2.31 1.75
C LEU A 4 -0.67 2.77 1.38
N ILE A 5 -1.47 1.86 0.83
CA ILE A 5 -2.76 2.17 0.24
C ILE A 5 -3.87 1.42 0.98
N PHE A 6 -4.81 2.18 1.53
CA PHE A 6 -5.91 1.66 2.33
C PHE A 6 -7.23 1.55 1.57
N THR A 7 -7.38 2.24 0.43
CA THR A 7 -8.64 2.35 -0.31
C THR A 7 -8.43 2.13 -1.81
N ALA A 8 -9.50 1.78 -2.52
CA ALA A 8 -9.46 1.60 -3.97
C ALA A 8 -9.20 2.90 -4.72
N ASP A 9 -9.79 4.01 -4.27
CA ASP A 9 -9.54 5.34 -4.84
C ASP A 9 -8.06 5.73 -4.69
N GLY A 10 -7.48 5.54 -3.50
CA GLY A 10 -6.06 5.82 -3.28
C GLY A 10 -5.14 4.95 -4.15
N LEU A 11 -5.55 3.71 -4.46
CA LEU A 11 -4.82 2.84 -5.37
C LEU A 11 -4.85 3.35 -6.80
N ALA A 12 -6.02 3.81 -7.26
CA ALA A 12 -6.19 4.35 -8.59
C ALA A 12 -5.41 5.66 -8.78
N GLU A 13 -5.39 6.52 -7.76
CA GLU A 13 -4.63 7.77 -7.79
C GLU A 13 -3.12 7.54 -7.76
N ALA A 14 -2.63 6.60 -6.94
CA ALA A 14 -1.21 6.31 -6.81
C ALA A 14 -0.65 5.37 -7.90
N ALA A 15 -1.49 4.65 -8.64
CA ALA A 15 -1.08 3.72 -9.70
C ALA A 15 -0.05 4.29 -10.70
N PRO A 16 -0.21 5.51 -11.27
CA PRO A 16 0.78 6.06 -12.20
C PRO A 16 2.15 6.27 -11.54
N ASP A 17 2.19 6.76 -10.30
CA ASP A 17 3.44 7.01 -9.57
C ASP A 17 4.11 5.70 -9.13
N ILE A 18 3.33 4.75 -8.62
CA ILE A 18 3.79 3.39 -8.28
C ILE A 18 4.46 2.74 -9.49
N GLN A 19 3.83 2.85 -10.66
CA GLN A 19 4.34 2.27 -11.90
C GLN A 19 5.63 2.98 -12.37
N ALA A 20 5.66 4.32 -12.33
CA ALA A 20 6.81 5.10 -12.75
C ALA A 20 8.05 4.79 -11.90
N GLU A 21 7.87 4.65 -10.59
CA GLU A 21 8.95 4.44 -9.62
C GLU A 21 9.27 2.96 -9.37
N GLN A 22 8.50 2.03 -9.96
CA GLN A 22 8.52 0.59 -9.62
C GLN A 22 8.55 0.36 -8.10
N ALA A 23 7.68 1.09 -7.40
CA ALA A 23 7.68 1.12 -5.96
C ALA A 23 7.09 -0.14 -5.33
N THR A 24 7.47 -0.40 -4.09
CA THR A 24 6.83 -1.43 -3.26
C THR A 24 5.49 -0.90 -2.77
N VAL A 25 4.44 -1.70 -2.87
CA VAL A 25 3.08 -1.30 -2.50
C VAL A 25 2.57 -2.21 -1.40
N TRP A 26 2.04 -1.62 -0.33
CA TRP A 26 1.33 -2.32 0.73
C TRP A 26 -0.14 -1.95 0.67
N LEU A 27 -0.98 -2.97 0.56
CA LEU A 27 -2.41 -2.84 0.30
C LEU A 27 -3.22 -3.39 1.47
N ASN A 28 -4.40 -2.80 1.72
CA ASN A 28 -5.40 -3.48 2.52
C ASN A 28 -5.84 -4.81 1.86
N PRO A 29 -6.22 -5.83 2.65
CA PRO A 29 -6.59 -7.15 2.13
C PRO A 29 -7.77 -7.13 1.15
N ASP A 30 -8.73 -6.23 1.35
CA ASP A 30 -9.92 -6.09 0.50
C ASP A 30 -9.57 -5.64 -0.93
N LEU A 31 -8.46 -4.92 -1.09
CA LEU A 31 -7.99 -4.42 -2.39
C LEU A 31 -7.46 -5.52 -3.31
N LYS A 32 -7.24 -6.74 -2.82
CA LYS A 32 -6.77 -7.88 -3.61
C LYS A 32 -7.67 -8.22 -4.79
N ASN A 33 -8.97 -7.92 -4.68
CA ASN A 33 -9.95 -8.22 -5.72
C ASN A 33 -10.20 -7.05 -6.68
N THR A 34 -9.46 -5.95 -6.54
CA THR A 34 -9.58 -4.80 -7.43
C THR A 34 -8.83 -5.04 -8.74
N ASN A 35 -9.34 -4.46 -9.82
CA ASN A 35 -8.71 -4.56 -11.13
C ASN A 35 -7.34 -3.84 -11.17
N ASP A 36 -7.15 -2.86 -10.28
CA ASP A 36 -5.91 -2.07 -10.23
C ASP A 36 -4.76 -2.84 -9.58
N TYR A 37 -5.03 -3.70 -8.59
CA TYR A 37 -4.02 -4.64 -8.08
C TYR A 37 -3.51 -5.57 -9.19
N ALA A 38 -4.41 -6.14 -10.01
CA ALA A 38 -4.03 -7.03 -11.10
C ALA A 38 -3.08 -6.34 -12.09
N LYS A 39 -3.38 -5.08 -12.45
CA LYS A 39 -2.51 -4.28 -13.32
C LYS A 39 -1.14 -4.04 -12.71
N LEU A 40 -1.06 -3.69 -11.41
CA LEU A 40 0.22 -3.45 -10.73
C LEU A 40 1.11 -4.69 -10.74
N VAL A 41 0.53 -5.88 -10.55
CA VAL A 41 1.26 -7.14 -10.65
C VAL A 41 1.71 -7.41 -12.09
N GLU A 42 0.87 -7.13 -13.10
CA GLU A 42 1.27 -7.24 -14.51
C GLU A 42 2.42 -6.29 -14.89
N TYR A 43 2.49 -5.11 -14.28
CA TYR A 43 3.59 -4.17 -14.45
C TYR A 43 4.86 -4.54 -13.68
N GLY A 44 4.83 -5.59 -12.86
CA GLY A 44 5.98 -6.08 -12.10
C GLY A 44 6.22 -5.33 -10.79
N CYS A 45 5.23 -4.62 -10.24
CA CYS A 45 5.35 -3.94 -8.95
C CYS A 45 5.30 -4.94 -7.79
N ASP A 46 6.15 -4.75 -6.78
CA ASP A 46 6.15 -5.56 -5.56
C ASP A 46 4.96 -5.21 -4.66
N CYS A 47 3.89 -6.00 -4.74
CA CYS A 47 2.67 -5.77 -3.97
C CYS A 47 2.55 -6.73 -2.77
N PHE A 48 2.44 -6.16 -1.58
CA PHE A 48 2.23 -6.83 -0.31
C PHE A 48 0.88 -6.47 0.29
N PHE A 49 0.40 -7.31 1.20
CA PHE A 49 -0.87 -7.10 1.89
C PHE A 49 -0.67 -6.97 3.38
N LEU A 50 -1.42 -6.06 3.99
CA LEU A 50 -1.53 -5.94 5.43
C LEU A 50 -2.18 -7.20 6.02
N SER A 51 -1.87 -7.50 7.28
CA SER A 51 -2.43 -8.66 7.99
C SER A 51 -3.88 -8.41 8.41
N GLU A 52 -4.22 -7.15 8.64
CA GLU A 52 -5.53 -6.69 9.08
C GLU A 52 -6.02 -5.55 8.19
N GLN A 53 -7.33 -5.37 8.12
CA GLN A 53 -7.94 -4.22 7.44
C GLN A 53 -7.64 -2.95 8.24
N ALA A 54 -6.83 -2.06 7.67
CA ALA A 54 -6.57 -0.77 8.29
C ALA A 54 -7.62 0.25 7.85
N ASP A 55 -8.26 0.90 8.82
CA ASP A 55 -9.16 2.01 8.56
C ASP A 55 -8.35 3.33 8.57
N PRO A 56 -8.26 4.06 7.43
CA PRO A 56 -7.50 5.31 7.35
C PRO A 56 -8.06 6.43 8.24
N THR A 57 -9.33 6.34 8.65
CA THR A 57 -9.95 7.29 9.58
C THR A 57 -9.63 7.00 11.04
N ASN A 58 -9.07 5.82 11.32
CA ASN A 58 -8.68 5.38 12.65
C ASN A 58 -7.16 5.39 12.78
N GLU A 59 -6.62 6.43 13.42
CA GLU A 59 -5.20 6.63 13.64
C GLU A 59 -4.49 5.37 14.19
N ARG A 60 -5.16 4.63 15.10
CA ARG A 60 -4.59 3.41 15.69
C ARG A 60 -4.42 2.29 14.66
N SER A 61 -5.35 2.19 13.72
CA SER A 61 -5.29 1.21 12.63
C SER A 61 -4.18 1.57 11.64
N VAL A 62 -4.02 2.85 11.33
CA VAL A 62 -2.93 3.36 10.48
C VAL A 62 -1.57 3.08 11.13
N ILE A 63 -1.40 3.39 12.43
CA ILE A 63 -0.14 3.11 13.16
C ILE A 63 0.19 1.62 13.15
N ASN A 64 -0.80 0.75 13.34
CA ASN A 64 -0.57 -0.71 13.28
C ASN A 64 -0.13 -1.17 11.90
N ALA A 65 -0.76 -0.65 10.84
CA ALA A 65 -0.35 -0.94 9.47
C ALA A 65 1.09 -0.49 9.21
N LEU A 66 1.44 0.73 9.61
CA LEU A 66 2.80 1.25 9.48
C LEU A 66 3.82 0.39 10.21
N SER A 67 3.53 0.02 11.46
CA SER A 67 4.38 -0.88 12.24
C SER A 67 4.59 -2.24 11.55
N GLN A 68 3.60 -2.73 10.80
CA GLN A 68 3.76 -3.97 10.02
C GLN A 68 4.69 -3.76 8.82
N VAL A 69 4.51 -2.67 8.08
CA VAL A 69 5.36 -2.33 6.92
C VAL A 69 6.80 -2.12 7.37
N GLU A 70 7.01 -1.40 8.47
CA GLU A 70 8.33 -1.15 9.08
C GLU A 70 9.03 -2.45 9.50
N LYS A 71 8.30 -3.39 10.11
CA LYS A 71 8.87 -4.69 10.51
C LYS A 71 9.18 -5.60 9.33
N SER A 72 8.40 -5.49 8.25
CA SER A 72 8.54 -6.35 7.07
C SER A 72 9.60 -5.82 6.11
N SER A 73 9.83 -4.51 6.11
CA SER A 73 10.85 -3.84 5.32
C SER A 73 12.10 -3.65 6.19
N HIS A 74 12.98 -4.65 6.22
CA HIS A 74 14.31 -4.43 6.77
C HIS A 74 15.00 -3.34 5.93
N ASP A 75 15.17 -2.15 6.52
CA ASP A 75 15.96 -1.04 5.98
C ASP A 75 15.29 -0.23 4.84
N THR A 76 14.04 0.22 4.98
CA THR A 76 13.47 1.17 4.00
C THR A 76 12.57 2.22 4.68
N GLU A 77 12.88 3.50 4.43
CA GLU A 77 12.14 4.67 4.93
C GLU A 77 10.65 4.60 4.51
N ILE A 78 9.75 4.73 5.48
CA ILE A 78 8.30 4.68 5.27
C ILE A 78 7.73 6.09 5.39
N TYR A 79 7.15 6.57 4.29
CA TYR A 79 6.44 7.85 4.20
C TYR A 79 4.93 7.60 4.17
N VAL A 80 4.19 8.44 4.88
CA VAL A 80 2.73 8.33 5.05
C VAL A 80 2.11 9.68 4.74
N GLU A 81 1.32 9.75 3.67
CA GLU A 81 0.52 10.93 3.35
C GLU A 81 -0.96 10.67 3.68
N TYR A 82 -1.56 11.63 4.38
CA TYR A 82 -2.99 11.64 4.69
C TYR A 82 -3.70 12.48 3.62
N LEU A 83 -4.61 11.86 2.87
CA LEU A 83 -5.63 12.55 2.07
C LEU A 83 -7.00 12.37 2.73
#